data_AF-A0A1V6FKF7-F1
#
_entry.id   AF-A0A1V6FKF7-F1
#
_cell.length_a   1.000
_cell.length_b   1.000
_cell.length_c   1.000
_cell.angle_alpha   90.00
_cell.angle_beta   90.00
_cell.angle_gamma   90.00
#
_symmetry.space_group_name_H-M   'P 1'
#
loop_
_entity.id
_entity.type
_entity.pdbx_description
1 polymer ?
#
loop_
_entity_poly.entity_id
_entity_poly.type
_entity_poly.pdbx_seq_one_letter_code
_entity_poly.pdbx_strand_id
1 'polypeptide(L)'
;MSKRNRRGKRSRQQGGARRKWLWLGLAVLLGILAAGAVWLWHCFEPADRKAEVKHLWGNYIRRQNQATFLELAVDLWQLYRSDGVPCEYSPGDAPVYGGLPESSAGTLRVLRNQAYWVGYDERRRNPAWVAYRLFDSRDSLAGSRPLEFMTDLRTVAQVSSEHYTGSGFDRGHLAPNFGIGRCYGPEAQRETFLMSNIVPQRHALNAGDWKKLELREAINYAGRFQEIWVITGPVYNPELIRELPSGIPIPESFYKIVVDERCGRLRAIAFRFQHDAPTLPSLNQALCTIDELEALTGLDFFPELPTAVQEALERRRPTAAW
;
A
#
# COMPACT_ATOMS: atom_id res chain seq x y z
N MET A 1 71.89 13.48 18.43
CA MET A 1 70.50 13.74 18.92
C MET A 1 69.48 12.94 18.10
N SER A 2 68.97 11.76 18.53
CA SER A 2 67.86 11.09 17.79
C SER A 2 67.07 9.97 18.52
N LYS A 3 67.31 9.66 19.81
CA LYS A 3 66.60 8.54 20.49
C LYS A 3 65.39 8.93 21.35
N ARG A 4 65.18 10.22 21.66
CA ARG A 4 64.08 10.66 22.55
C ARG A 4 62.70 10.82 21.87
N ASN A 5 62.65 10.97 20.54
CA ASN A 5 61.39 11.31 19.83
C ASN A 5 60.53 10.11 19.35
N ARG A 6 61.03 8.86 19.44
CA ARG A 6 60.25 7.66 19.03
C ARG A 6 59.35 7.09 20.14
N ARG A 7 59.61 7.37 21.42
CA ARG A 7 58.78 6.87 22.55
C ARG A 7 57.45 7.64 22.70
N GLY A 8 57.44 8.96 22.45
CA GLY A 8 56.22 9.79 22.55
C GLY A 8 55.18 9.57 21.44
N LYS A 9 55.62 9.16 20.24
CA LYS A 9 54.69 8.81 19.14
C LYS A 9 53.97 7.48 19.39
N ARG A 10 54.66 6.46 19.94
CA ARG A 10 54.05 5.16 20.29
C ARG A 10 53.04 5.27 21.44
N SER A 11 53.28 6.09 22.46
CA SER A 11 52.33 6.26 23.58
C SER A 11 51.05 7.01 23.17
N ARG A 12 51.16 8.03 22.30
CA ARG A 12 49.99 8.73 21.74
C ARG A 12 49.13 7.84 20.83
N GLN A 13 49.75 6.97 20.02
CA GLN A 13 49.01 6.00 19.20
C GLN A 13 48.30 4.92 20.04
N GLN A 14 48.94 4.41 21.10
CA GLN A 14 48.33 3.45 22.02
C GLN A 14 47.18 4.06 22.86
N GLY A 15 47.29 5.33 23.28
CA GLY A 15 46.23 6.04 23.99
C GLY A 15 44.99 6.27 23.12
N GLY A 16 45.18 6.59 21.84
CA GLY A 16 44.08 6.71 20.86
C GLY A 16 43.37 5.38 20.58
N ALA A 17 44.11 4.27 20.48
CA ALA A 17 43.55 2.94 20.32
C ALA A 17 42.74 2.49 21.56
N ARG A 18 43.28 2.66 22.77
CA ARG A 18 42.54 2.36 24.02
C ARG A 18 41.26 3.17 24.16
N ARG A 19 41.28 4.45 23.79
CA ARG A 19 40.09 5.31 23.81
C ARG A 19 39.05 4.85 22.80
N LYS A 20 39.45 4.42 21.60
CA LYS A 20 38.55 3.81 20.60
C LYS A 20 37.91 2.51 21.11
N TRP A 21 38.68 1.63 21.76
CA TRP A 21 38.14 0.40 22.37
C TRP A 21 37.18 0.67 23.54
N LEU A 22 37.46 1.71 24.35
CA LEU A 22 36.54 2.17 25.40
C LEU A 22 35.22 2.70 24.81
N TRP A 23 35.28 3.53 23.76
CA TRP A 23 34.07 4.02 23.07
C TRP A 23 33.30 2.90 22.39
N LEU A 24 34.00 1.93 21.77
CA LEU A 24 33.38 0.75 21.18
C LEU A 24 32.70 -0.11 22.27
N GLY A 25 33.37 -0.35 23.40
CA GLY A 25 32.81 -1.08 24.53
C GLY A 25 31.59 -0.37 25.15
N LEU A 26 31.64 0.96 25.30
CA LEU A 26 30.51 1.75 25.77
C LEU A 26 29.33 1.69 24.79
N ALA A 27 29.59 1.78 23.48
CA ALA A 27 28.56 1.68 22.45
C ALA A 27 27.90 0.29 22.45
N VAL A 28 28.68 -0.78 22.60
CA VAL A 28 28.15 -2.15 22.74
C VAL A 28 27.31 -2.29 24.01
N LEU A 29 27.78 -1.78 25.15
CA LEU A 29 27.05 -1.81 26.41
C LEU A 29 25.72 -1.06 26.32
N LEU A 30 25.72 0.14 25.74
CA LEU A 30 24.50 0.93 25.50
C LEU A 30 23.54 0.19 24.55
N GLY A 31 24.06 -0.48 23.52
CA GLY A 31 23.27 -1.31 22.63
C GLY A 31 22.60 -2.48 23.36
N ILE A 32 23.32 -3.17 24.24
CA ILE A 32 22.78 -4.27 25.05
C ILE A 32 21.72 -3.75 26.04
N LEU A 33 21.97 -2.61 26.70
CA LEU A 33 21.00 -2.00 27.61
C LEU A 33 19.73 -1.54 26.88
N ALA A 34 19.87 -0.93 25.71
CA ALA A 34 18.74 -0.55 24.87
C ALA A 34 17.95 -1.78 24.40
N ALA A 35 18.63 -2.84 23.96
CA ALA A 35 17.99 -4.10 23.59
C ALA A 35 17.28 -4.76 24.79
N GLY A 36 17.90 -4.74 25.97
CA GLY A 36 17.31 -5.22 27.21
C GLY A 36 16.08 -4.43 27.65
N ALA A 37 16.09 -3.10 27.49
CA ALA A 37 14.94 -2.24 27.76
C ALA A 37 13.79 -2.49 26.77
N VAL A 38 14.08 -2.63 25.48
CA VAL A 38 13.08 -3.00 24.44
C VAL A 38 12.52 -4.39 24.70
N TRP A 39 13.36 -5.35 25.07
CA TRP A 39 12.93 -6.71 25.42
C TRP A 39 12.05 -6.72 26.67
N LEU A 40 12.45 -6.00 27.72
CA LEU A 40 11.67 -5.89 28.95
C LEU A 40 10.32 -5.20 28.68
N TRP A 41 10.31 -4.10 27.93
CA TRP A 41 9.08 -3.45 27.48
C TRP A 41 8.18 -4.44 26.72
N HIS A 42 8.74 -5.17 25.76
CA HIS A 42 8.01 -6.17 24.98
C HIS A 42 7.39 -7.28 25.86
N CYS A 43 8.04 -7.67 26.97
CA CYS A 43 7.46 -8.61 27.92
C CYS A 43 6.16 -8.11 28.57
N PHE A 44 5.97 -6.79 28.69
CA PHE A 44 4.76 -6.18 29.25
C PHE A 44 3.71 -5.79 28.20
N GLU A 45 3.98 -5.97 26.91
CA GLU A 45 3.00 -5.68 25.86
C GLU A 45 1.81 -6.67 25.86
N PRO A 46 0.63 -6.23 25.41
CA PRO A 46 -0.54 -7.07 25.18
C PRO A 46 -0.26 -8.28 24.25
N ALA A 47 -1.07 -9.33 24.39
CA ALA A 47 -0.85 -10.61 23.71
C ALA A 47 -0.95 -10.50 22.17
N ASP A 48 -1.85 -9.64 21.67
CA ASP A 48 -2.01 -9.24 20.28
C ASP A 48 -0.72 -8.65 19.70
N ARG A 49 -0.13 -7.67 20.39
CA ARG A 49 1.12 -7.04 19.94
C ARG A 49 2.30 -8.01 19.96
N LYS A 50 2.34 -8.94 20.92
CA LYS A 50 3.31 -10.04 20.94
C LYS A 50 3.14 -10.97 19.74
N ALA A 51 1.91 -11.24 19.31
CA ALA A 51 1.62 -12.06 18.14
C ALA A 51 2.10 -11.39 16.83
N GLU A 52 1.86 -10.08 16.66
CA GLU A 52 2.37 -9.32 15.51
C GLU A 52 3.90 -9.32 15.46
N VAL A 53 4.57 -9.07 16.59
CA VAL A 53 6.05 -9.13 16.66
C VAL A 53 6.57 -10.52 16.32
N LYS A 54 5.96 -11.57 16.86
CA LYS A 54 6.31 -12.96 16.55
C LYS A 54 6.14 -13.25 15.05
N HIS A 55 5.09 -12.72 14.43
CA HIS A 55 4.87 -12.85 12.99
C HIS A 55 5.96 -12.15 12.18
N LEU A 56 6.31 -10.90 12.50
CA LEU A 56 7.39 -10.15 11.84
C LEU A 56 8.74 -10.86 11.96
N TRP A 57 9.09 -11.34 13.15
CA TRP A 57 10.30 -12.15 13.36
C TRP A 57 10.25 -13.46 12.60
N GLY A 58 9.11 -14.15 12.60
CA GLY A 58 8.90 -15.38 11.84
C GLY A 58 9.02 -15.16 10.34
N ASN A 59 8.59 -14.00 9.84
CA ASN A 59 8.76 -13.59 8.44
C ASN A 59 10.23 -13.31 8.11
N TYR A 60 10.94 -12.58 8.96
CA TYR A 60 12.36 -12.30 8.78
C TYR A 60 13.21 -13.58 8.75
N ILE A 61 12.99 -14.48 9.72
CA ILE A 61 13.73 -15.75 9.81
C ILE A 61 13.42 -16.65 8.61
N ARG A 62 12.16 -16.73 8.17
CA ARG A 62 11.76 -17.57 7.01
C ARG A 62 12.16 -16.99 5.66
N ARG A 63 12.43 -15.67 5.55
CA ARG A 63 12.97 -15.01 4.36
C ARG A 63 14.51 -15.08 4.27
N GLN A 64 15.14 -16.14 4.80
CA GLN A 64 16.61 -16.29 4.91
C GLN A 64 17.35 -15.69 3.70
N ASN A 65 17.93 -14.50 3.89
CA ASN A 65 18.77 -13.71 2.98
C ASN A 65 18.09 -12.72 1.99
N GLN A 66 16.77 -12.50 2.03
CA GLN A 66 16.14 -11.45 1.20
C GLN A 66 15.64 -10.23 1.99
N ALA A 67 15.23 -10.40 3.25
CA ALA A 67 14.86 -9.29 4.10
C ALA A 67 16.06 -8.80 4.91
N THR A 68 16.32 -7.49 4.92
CA THR A 68 17.44 -6.94 5.69
C THR A 68 17.04 -6.74 7.16
N PHE A 69 18.02 -6.79 8.07
CA PHE A 69 17.77 -6.45 9.49
C PHE A 69 17.21 -5.02 9.64
N LEU A 70 17.58 -4.11 8.72
CA LEU A 70 17.03 -2.77 8.67
C LEU A 70 15.52 -2.77 8.40
N GLU A 71 15.04 -3.60 7.45
CA GLU A 71 13.60 -3.74 7.17
C GLU A 71 12.85 -4.29 8.38
N LEU A 72 13.37 -5.31 9.07
CA LEU A 72 12.77 -5.79 10.32
C LEU A 72 12.71 -4.69 11.38
N ALA A 73 13.78 -3.90 11.53
CA ALA A 73 13.82 -2.80 12.50
C ALA A 73 12.81 -1.70 12.15
N VAL A 74 12.67 -1.36 10.87
CA VAL A 74 11.67 -0.39 10.38
C VAL A 74 10.25 -0.92 10.59
N ASP A 75 10.00 -2.20 10.27
CA ASP A 75 8.70 -2.84 10.43
C ASP A 75 8.27 -2.88 11.90
N LEU A 76 9.19 -3.24 12.80
CA LEU A 76 8.97 -3.20 14.25
C LEU A 76 8.74 -1.76 14.72
N TRP A 77 9.58 -0.81 14.31
CA TRP A 77 9.42 0.59 14.69
C TRP A 77 8.07 1.17 14.25
N GLN A 78 7.66 0.87 13.02
CA GLN A 78 6.36 1.28 12.51
C GLN A 78 5.22 0.58 13.26
N LEU A 79 5.32 -0.71 13.60
CA LEU A 79 4.34 -1.40 14.44
C LEU A 79 4.17 -0.70 15.79
N TYR A 80 5.28 -0.31 16.44
CA TYR A 80 5.26 0.37 17.73
C TYR A 80 4.85 1.85 17.66
N ARG A 81 5.01 2.50 16.50
CA ARG A 81 4.58 3.90 16.28
C ARG A 81 3.17 4.01 15.70
N SER A 82 2.67 2.98 15.04
CA SER A 82 1.33 2.97 14.45
C SER A 82 0.31 2.68 15.54
N ASP A 83 -0.15 3.72 16.23
CA ASP A 83 -1.37 3.64 17.03
C ASP A 83 -2.55 3.46 16.08
N GLY A 84 -2.91 2.21 15.80
CA GLY A 84 -4.14 1.88 15.09
C GLY A 84 -5.36 2.29 15.93
N VAL A 85 -6.42 2.69 15.24
CA VAL A 85 -7.68 3.15 15.84
C VAL A 85 -8.46 1.92 16.30
N PRO A 86 -8.87 1.83 17.58
CA PRO A 86 -9.75 0.76 18.02
C PRO A 86 -11.05 0.74 17.21
N CYS A 87 -11.39 -0.39 16.63
CA CYS A 87 -12.57 -0.55 15.79
C CYS A 87 -13.11 -1.97 15.93
N GLU A 88 -14.38 -2.09 16.32
CA GLU A 88 -15.13 -3.34 16.25
C GLU A 88 -15.89 -3.38 14.93
N TYR A 89 -15.21 -3.81 13.87
CA TYR A 89 -15.80 -4.03 12.55
C TYR A 89 -15.31 -5.35 11.98
N SER A 90 -16.21 -6.11 11.34
CA SER A 90 -15.87 -7.35 10.67
C SER A 90 -16.32 -7.29 9.21
N PRO A 91 -15.38 -7.23 8.24
CA PRO A 91 -15.73 -7.21 6.82
C PRO A 91 -16.25 -8.57 6.30
N GLY A 92 -16.20 -9.64 7.10
CA GLY A 92 -16.42 -11.00 6.62
C GLY A 92 -15.47 -11.35 5.48
N ASP A 93 -15.99 -12.02 4.45
CA ASP A 93 -15.23 -12.35 3.23
C ASP A 93 -15.25 -11.23 2.18
N ALA A 94 -15.82 -10.06 2.49
CA ALA A 94 -15.95 -8.99 1.51
C ALA A 94 -14.58 -8.41 1.12
N PRO A 95 -14.36 -8.11 -0.19
CA PRO A 95 -13.14 -7.46 -0.65
C PRO A 95 -13.08 -5.97 -0.30
N VAL A 96 -14.17 -5.39 0.22
CA VAL A 96 -14.28 -4.01 0.67
C VAL A 96 -14.32 -3.97 2.20
N TYR A 97 -13.60 -3.01 2.77
CA TYR A 97 -13.57 -2.79 4.23
C TYR A 97 -14.37 -1.53 4.55
N GLY A 98 -15.15 -1.56 5.63
CA GLY A 98 -15.95 -0.41 6.10
C GLY A 98 -17.15 -0.06 5.24
N GLY A 99 -17.64 -0.99 4.41
CA GLY A 99 -18.78 -0.74 3.51
C GLY A 99 -18.40 -0.21 2.13
N LEU A 100 -19.37 -0.19 1.22
CA LEU A 100 -19.18 0.27 -0.16
C LEU A 100 -19.02 1.80 -0.18
N PRO A 101 -17.97 2.37 -0.82
CA PRO A 101 -17.86 3.82 -0.91
C PRO A 101 -19.09 4.44 -1.57
N GLU A 102 -19.72 5.37 -0.87
CA GLU A 102 -20.93 6.07 -1.32
C GLU A 102 -20.55 7.30 -2.15
N SER A 103 -21.37 7.67 -3.12
CA SER A 103 -21.09 8.83 -3.98
C SER A 103 -22.17 9.89 -3.84
N SER A 104 -21.74 11.11 -3.57
CA SER A 104 -22.59 12.31 -3.62
C SER A 104 -23.02 12.69 -5.05
N ALA A 105 -22.32 12.21 -6.08
CA ALA A 105 -22.52 12.56 -7.48
C ALA A 105 -23.55 11.70 -8.23
N GLY A 106 -24.09 10.66 -7.57
CA GLY A 106 -25.13 9.79 -8.11
C GLY A 106 -24.90 8.30 -7.84
N THR A 107 -25.82 7.47 -8.32
CA THR A 107 -25.78 6.02 -8.10
C THR A 107 -24.70 5.35 -8.93
N LEU A 108 -23.80 4.63 -8.26
CA LEU A 108 -22.81 3.76 -8.90
C LEU A 108 -23.37 2.35 -9.09
N ARG A 109 -23.10 1.71 -10.23
CA ARG A 109 -23.41 0.30 -10.44
C ARG A 109 -22.35 -0.55 -9.75
N VAL A 110 -22.75 -1.35 -8.76
CA VAL A 110 -21.83 -2.25 -8.07
C VAL A 110 -21.68 -3.56 -8.87
N LEU A 111 -20.47 -3.81 -9.37
CA LEU A 111 -20.11 -5.06 -10.07
C LEU A 111 -19.27 -5.93 -9.13
N ARG A 112 -19.75 -7.13 -8.81
CA ARG A 112 -19.07 -8.06 -7.90
C ARG A 112 -18.35 -9.13 -8.70
N ASN A 113 -17.02 -9.10 -8.70
CA ASN A 113 -16.17 -10.18 -9.20
C ASN A 113 -15.71 -11.06 -8.03
N GLN A 114 -15.02 -12.16 -8.33
CA GLN A 114 -14.60 -13.15 -7.33
C GLN A 114 -13.67 -12.55 -6.27
N ALA A 115 -12.74 -11.69 -6.68
CA ALA A 115 -11.67 -11.17 -5.81
C ALA A 115 -11.74 -9.66 -5.56
N TYR A 116 -12.54 -8.93 -6.33
CA TYR A 116 -12.62 -7.48 -6.25
C TYR A 116 -13.99 -6.98 -6.69
N TRP A 117 -14.45 -5.89 -6.10
CA TRP A 117 -15.71 -5.24 -6.46
C TRP A 117 -15.45 -3.87 -7.05
N VAL A 118 -16.37 -3.42 -7.91
CA VAL A 118 -16.26 -2.16 -8.65
C VAL A 118 -17.50 -1.31 -8.40
N GLY A 119 -17.32 -0.06 -7.99
CA GLY A 119 -18.34 0.99 -8.10
C GLY A 119 -18.22 1.66 -9.46
N TYR A 120 -18.97 1.19 -10.44
CA TYR A 120 -18.87 1.64 -11.82
C TYR A 120 -19.77 2.85 -12.09
N ASP A 121 -19.19 3.92 -12.65
CA ASP A 121 -19.94 5.08 -13.10
C ASP A 121 -20.26 4.94 -14.58
N GLU A 122 -21.52 4.60 -14.87
CA GLU A 122 -22.01 4.42 -16.24
C GLU A 122 -21.94 5.71 -17.07
N ARG A 123 -22.08 6.89 -16.44
CA ARG A 123 -22.02 8.17 -17.14
C ARG A 123 -20.59 8.50 -17.54
N ARG A 124 -19.64 8.27 -16.63
CA ARG A 124 -18.20 8.47 -16.91
C ARG A 124 -17.59 7.34 -17.72
N ARG A 125 -18.25 6.19 -17.82
CA ARG A 125 -17.76 4.98 -18.48
C ARG A 125 -16.43 4.49 -17.90
N ASN A 126 -16.23 4.74 -16.60
CA ASN A 126 -15.06 4.34 -15.83
C ASN A 126 -15.49 3.94 -14.41
N PRO A 127 -14.72 3.09 -13.72
CA PRO A 127 -14.91 2.86 -12.29
C PRO A 127 -14.67 4.15 -11.49
N ALA A 128 -15.54 4.46 -10.53
CA ALA A 128 -15.30 5.49 -9.51
C ALA A 128 -14.41 4.95 -8.38
N TRP A 129 -14.58 3.67 -8.05
CA TRP A 129 -13.73 2.95 -7.11
C TRP A 129 -13.68 1.46 -7.46
N VAL A 130 -12.58 0.82 -7.06
CA VAL A 130 -12.38 -0.63 -7.07
C VAL A 130 -11.84 -1.02 -5.71
N ALA A 131 -12.44 -2.04 -5.10
CA ALA A 131 -12.06 -2.55 -3.80
C ALA A 131 -11.63 -4.02 -3.89
N TYR A 132 -10.50 -4.36 -3.28
CA TYR A 132 -9.97 -5.73 -3.24
C TYR A 132 -9.25 -6.02 -1.94
N ARG A 133 -9.19 -7.30 -1.57
CA ARG A 133 -8.43 -7.79 -0.42
C ARG A 133 -7.25 -8.61 -0.90
N LEU A 134 -6.05 -8.36 -0.37
CA LEU A 134 -4.86 -9.18 -0.61
C LEU A 134 -4.45 -9.85 0.68
N PHE A 135 -3.97 -11.08 0.60
CA PHE A 135 -3.46 -11.82 1.74
C PHE A 135 -2.17 -12.52 1.40
N ASP A 136 -1.47 -12.92 2.46
CA ASP A 136 -0.18 -13.57 2.38
C ASP A 136 -0.28 -14.94 1.71
N SER A 137 -0.07 -14.94 0.40
CA SER A 137 -0.16 -16.09 -0.49
C SER A 137 1.24 -16.51 -0.95
N ARG A 138 2.17 -16.59 0.03
CA ARG A 138 3.62 -16.78 -0.21
C ARG A 138 3.97 -17.93 -1.16
N ASP A 139 3.27 -19.05 -1.03
CA ASP A 139 3.51 -20.27 -1.82
C ASP A 139 2.74 -20.33 -3.14
N SER A 140 1.81 -19.39 -3.35
CA SER A 140 1.04 -19.29 -4.59
C SER A 140 1.82 -18.48 -5.62
N LEU A 141 1.94 -19.04 -6.82
CA LEU A 141 2.37 -18.30 -8.00
C LEU A 141 1.13 -17.77 -8.72
N ALA A 142 1.17 -16.50 -9.12
CA ALA A 142 0.17 -15.99 -10.05
C ALA A 142 0.25 -16.80 -11.36
N GLY A 143 -0.91 -17.10 -11.95
CA GLY A 143 -0.99 -17.74 -13.25
C GLY A 143 -0.39 -16.88 -14.36
N SER A 144 -0.26 -17.47 -15.55
CA SER A 144 0.12 -16.74 -16.76
C SER A 144 -0.79 -15.54 -16.96
N ARG A 145 -0.19 -14.37 -17.17
CA ARG A 145 -0.92 -13.14 -17.41
C ARG A 145 -1.85 -13.31 -18.64
N PRO A 146 -3.16 -13.06 -18.51
CA PRO A 146 -4.07 -13.01 -19.65
C PRO A 146 -3.61 -12.02 -20.73
N LEU A 147 -3.91 -12.31 -21.99
CA LEU A 147 -3.47 -11.51 -23.13
C LEU A 147 -4.51 -10.47 -23.57
N GLU A 148 -5.79 -10.78 -23.40
CA GLU A 148 -6.89 -10.02 -23.99
C GLU A 148 -7.72 -9.32 -22.91
N PHE A 149 -8.11 -8.08 -23.21
CA PHE A 149 -9.07 -7.33 -22.41
C PHE A 149 -10.47 -7.57 -22.95
N MET A 150 -11.43 -7.77 -22.05
CA MET A 150 -12.80 -8.11 -22.41
C MET A 150 -13.76 -7.01 -21.99
N THR A 151 -14.71 -6.67 -22.87
CA THR A 151 -15.82 -5.79 -22.52
C THR A 151 -16.66 -6.41 -21.40
N ASP A 152 -16.98 -5.64 -20.37
CA ASP A 152 -17.87 -6.09 -19.30
C ASP A 152 -19.34 -5.86 -19.70
N LEU A 153 -20.00 -6.94 -20.12
CA LEU A 153 -21.40 -6.91 -20.58
C LEU A 153 -22.42 -6.55 -19.50
N ARG A 154 -22.01 -6.50 -18.22
CA ARG A 154 -22.86 -6.06 -17.10
C ARG A 154 -23.02 -4.54 -17.04
N THR A 155 -22.15 -3.80 -17.74
CA THR A 155 -22.21 -2.33 -17.86
C THR A 155 -23.11 -1.92 -19.02
N VAL A 156 -23.71 -0.73 -18.92
CA VAL A 156 -24.42 -0.10 -20.04
C VAL A 156 -23.42 0.51 -21.02
N ALA A 157 -22.35 1.11 -20.50
CA ALA A 157 -21.32 1.76 -21.31
C ALA A 157 -20.57 0.81 -22.26
N GLN A 158 -20.41 -0.47 -21.88
CA GLN A 158 -19.75 -1.52 -22.66
C GLN A 158 -18.44 -1.08 -23.33
N VAL A 159 -17.59 -0.40 -22.55
CA VAL A 159 -16.27 0.01 -23.02
C VAL A 159 -15.48 -1.22 -23.44
N SER A 160 -15.08 -1.26 -24.71
CA SER A 160 -14.17 -2.27 -25.25
C SER A 160 -12.71 -1.81 -25.27
N SER A 161 -11.81 -2.78 -25.49
CA SER A 161 -10.37 -2.56 -25.61
C SER A 161 -10.02 -1.61 -26.77
N GLU A 162 -10.78 -1.63 -27.86
CA GLU A 162 -10.52 -0.87 -29.08
C GLU A 162 -10.63 0.65 -28.84
N HIS A 163 -11.42 1.08 -27.87
CA HIS A 163 -11.54 2.50 -27.49
C HIS A 163 -10.22 3.12 -27.00
N TYR A 164 -9.25 2.29 -26.61
CA TYR A 164 -7.92 2.71 -26.14
C TYR A 164 -6.88 2.64 -27.26
N THR A 165 -7.15 1.93 -28.35
CA THR A 165 -6.18 1.72 -29.42
C THR A 165 -5.81 3.03 -30.10
N GLY A 166 -4.51 3.29 -30.24
CA GLY A 166 -4.00 4.53 -30.84
C GLY A 166 -4.16 5.79 -29.97
N SER A 167 -4.67 5.67 -28.73
CA SER A 167 -4.90 6.83 -27.86
C SER A 167 -3.63 7.38 -27.19
N GLY A 168 -2.56 6.60 -27.13
CA GLY A 168 -1.35 6.94 -26.37
C GLY A 168 -1.47 6.71 -24.86
N PHE A 169 -2.56 6.06 -24.40
CA PHE A 169 -2.75 5.63 -23.01
C PHE A 169 -2.75 4.11 -22.90
N ASP A 170 -2.22 3.62 -21.78
CA ASP A 170 -2.31 2.22 -21.41
C ASP A 170 -3.70 1.89 -20.89
N ARG A 171 -4.03 0.60 -20.98
CA ARG A 171 -5.16 -0.02 -20.27
C ARG A 171 -4.73 -0.29 -18.82
N GLY A 172 -4.75 0.74 -18.00
CA GLY A 172 -4.31 0.71 -16.61
C GLY A 172 -5.29 -0.06 -15.74
N HIS A 173 -4.78 -1.02 -14.95
CA HIS A 173 -5.60 -1.80 -14.03
C HIS A 173 -5.80 -1.05 -12.72
N LEU A 174 -6.97 -1.18 -12.11
CA LEU A 174 -7.21 -0.77 -10.73
C LEU A 174 -7.02 -1.95 -9.76
N ALA A 175 -7.80 -3.02 -9.90
CA ALA A 175 -7.50 -4.30 -9.25
C ALA A 175 -6.31 -4.97 -9.97
N PRO A 176 -5.18 -5.21 -9.28
CA PRO A 176 -3.93 -5.58 -9.93
C PRO A 176 -3.90 -7.06 -10.32
N ASN A 177 -3.64 -7.35 -11.60
CA ASN A 177 -3.49 -8.72 -12.12
C ASN A 177 -2.58 -9.62 -11.28
N PHE A 178 -1.40 -9.13 -10.86
CA PHE A 178 -0.44 -9.94 -10.10
C PHE A 178 -0.95 -10.27 -8.69
N GLY A 179 -1.41 -9.27 -7.94
CA GLY A 179 -1.89 -9.46 -6.56
C GLY A 179 -3.13 -10.36 -6.50
N ILE A 180 -4.09 -10.12 -7.40
CA ILE A 180 -5.32 -10.91 -7.48
C ILE A 180 -5.02 -12.35 -7.89
N GLY A 181 -4.21 -12.57 -8.93
CA GLY A 181 -3.87 -13.92 -9.38
C GLY A 181 -3.11 -14.74 -8.34
N ARG A 182 -2.28 -14.08 -7.52
CA ARG A 182 -1.56 -14.73 -6.42
C ARG A 182 -2.49 -15.18 -5.29
N CYS A 183 -3.45 -14.33 -4.91
CA CYS A 183 -4.33 -14.60 -3.78
C CYS A 183 -5.49 -15.53 -4.15
N TYR A 184 -6.09 -15.36 -5.34
CA TYR A 184 -7.36 -16.00 -5.70
C TYR A 184 -7.28 -16.94 -6.90
N GLY A 185 -6.11 -17.07 -7.53
CA GLY A 185 -5.89 -17.99 -8.65
C GLY A 185 -6.27 -17.41 -10.03
N PRO A 186 -6.11 -18.23 -11.09
CA PRO A 186 -6.18 -17.76 -12.48
C PRO A 186 -7.59 -17.36 -12.94
N GLU A 187 -8.65 -17.89 -12.32
CA GLU A 187 -10.04 -17.50 -12.60
C GLU A 187 -10.27 -16.02 -12.25
N ALA A 188 -10.03 -15.64 -11.00
CA ALA A 188 -10.10 -14.27 -10.54
C ALA A 188 -9.11 -13.35 -11.27
N GLN A 189 -7.95 -13.88 -11.65
CA GLN A 189 -6.97 -13.15 -12.44
C GLN A 189 -7.51 -12.75 -13.83
N ARG A 190 -8.27 -13.64 -14.49
CA ARG A 190 -8.90 -13.31 -15.78
C ARG A 190 -9.92 -12.18 -15.65
N GLU A 191 -10.65 -12.14 -14.53
CA GLU A 191 -11.61 -11.06 -14.28
C GLU A 191 -10.93 -9.68 -14.20
N THR A 192 -9.65 -9.56 -13.84
CA THR A 192 -8.98 -8.26 -13.79
C THR A 192 -8.83 -7.59 -15.16
N PHE A 193 -9.03 -8.34 -16.25
CA PHE A 193 -8.98 -7.87 -17.64
C PHE A 193 -10.34 -7.41 -18.18
N LEU A 194 -11.39 -7.44 -17.35
CA LEU A 194 -12.65 -6.79 -17.68
C LEU A 194 -12.46 -5.28 -17.74
N MET A 195 -12.98 -4.64 -18.80
CA MET A 195 -12.83 -3.20 -19.03
C MET A 195 -13.51 -2.33 -17.96
N SER A 196 -14.39 -2.89 -17.13
CA SER A 196 -14.93 -2.21 -15.93
C SER A 196 -13.87 -1.97 -14.84
N ASN A 197 -12.73 -2.66 -14.90
CA ASN A 197 -11.57 -2.50 -14.02
C ASN A 197 -10.45 -1.64 -14.66
N ILE A 198 -10.67 -1.12 -15.86
CA ILE A 198 -9.64 -0.47 -16.67
C ILE A 198 -9.90 1.02 -16.81
N VAL A 199 -8.85 1.82 -16.63
CA VAL A 199 -8.88 3.28 -16.75
C VAL A 199 -7.72 3.73 -17.65
N PRO A 200 -7.86 4.81 -18.46
CA PRO A 200 -6.75 5.33 -19.25
C PRO A 200 -5.63 5.80 -18.35
N GLN A 201 -4.46 5.17 -18.47
CA GLN A 201 -3.30 5.47 -17.63
C GLN A 201 -2.07 5.81 -18.47
N ARG A 202 -1.31 6.83 -18.09
CA ARG A 202 -0.01 7.15 -18.71
C ARG A 202 0.95 6.02 -18.44
N HIS A 203 1.71 5.64 -19.48
CA HIS A 203 2.68 4.56 -19.38
C HIS A 203 3.70 4.77 -18.25
N ALA A 204 4.19 6.01 -18.08
CA ALA A 204 5.15 6.35 -17.03
C ALA A 204 4.61 6.07 -15.62
N LEU A 205 3.32 6.34 -15.37
CA LEU A 205 2.68 6.03 -14.10
C LEU A 205 2.39 4.52 -13.98
N ASN A 206 1.73 3.93 -14.99
CA ASN A 206 1.30 2.54 -15.03
C ASN A 206 2.46 1.56 -14.84
N ALA A 207 3.54 1.74 -15.62
CA ALA A 207 4.74 0.89 -15.53
C ALA A 207 5.72 1.34 -14.43
N GLY A 208 5.52 2.53 -13.86
CA GLY A 208 6.37 3.14 -12.84
C GLY A 208 5.80 2.99 -11.44
N ASP A 209 5.44 4.12 -10.81
CA ASP A 209 5.12 4.15 -9.38
C ASP A 209 3.86 3.40 -9.01
N TRP A 210 2.87 3.34 -9.91
CA TRP A 210 1.66 2.56 -9.71
C TRP A 210 2.00 1.07 -9.54
N LYS A 211 2.71 0.49 -10.51
CA LYS A 211 3.18 -0.90 -10.45
C LYS A 211 4.08 -1.17 -9.25
N LYS A 212 4.95 -0.22 -8.87
CA LYS A 212 5.79 -0.39 -7.67
C LYS A 212 4.94 -0.51 -6.41
N LEU A 213 3.89 0.31 -6.26
CA LEU A 213 2.97 0.21 -5.13
C LEU A 213 2.16 -1.10 -5.18
N GLU A 214 1.62 -1.50 -6.33
CA GLU A 214 0.91 -2.78 -6.47
C GLU A 214 1.77 -4.00 -6.07
N LEU A 215 3.04 -4.02 -6.47
CA LEU A 215 3.98 -5.05 -6.05
C LEU A 215 4.28 -4.99 -4.55
N ARG A 216 4.40 -3.78 -3.99
CA ARG A 216 4.62 -3.58 -2.55
C ARG A 216 3.41 -4.07 -1.75
N GLU A 217 2.19 -3.81 -2.20
CA GLU A 217 0.96 -4.32 -1.59
C GLU A 217 0.94 -5.85 -1.57
N ALA A 218 1.13 -6.48 -2.74
CA ALA A 218 0.98 -7.93 -2.90
C ALA A 218 2.10 -8.76 -2.26
N ILE A 219 3.29 -8.18 -2.04
CA ILE A 219 4.47 -8.91 -1.52
C ILE A 219 4.84 -8.46 -0.12
N ASN A 220 4.89 -7.15 0.11
CA ASN A 220 5.38 -6.58 1.37
C ASN A 220 4.23 -6.38 2.34
N TYR A 221 3.16 -5.66 1.95
CA TYR A 221 2.08 -5.33 2.87
C TYR A 221 1.28 -6.58 3.25
N ALA A 222 0.81 -7.33 2.26
CA ALA A 222 0.13 -8.60 2.53
C ALA A 222 1.02 -9.56 3.34
N GLY A 223 2.33 -9.66 3.07
CA GLY A 223 3.23 -10.50 3.85
C GLY A 223 3.42 -10.03 5.30
N ARG A 224 3.57 -8.73 5.49
CA ARG A 224 3.82 -8.09 6.79
C ARG A 224 2.57 -8.12 7.66
N PHE A 225 1.44 -7.74 7.10
CA PHE A 225 0.16 -7.58 7.77
C PHE A 225 -0.71 -8.84 7.71
N GLN A 226 -0.26 -9.90 7.04
CA GLN A 226 -0.98 -11.14 6.65
C GLN A 226 -2.17 -10.93 5.71
N GLU A 227 -2.89 -9.82 5.85
CA GLU A 227 -3.90 -9.40 4.90
C GLU A 227 -4.05 -7.88 4.92
N ILE A 228 -4.51 -7.33 3.80
CA ILE A 228 -4.82 -5.91 3.63
C ILE A 228 -6.05 -5.77 2.74
N TRP A 229 -6.79 -4.69 2.94
CA TRP A 229 -7.83 -4.23 2.01
C TRP A 229 -7.34 -3.00 1.28
N VAL A 230 -7.72 -2.86 0.01
CA VAL A 230 -7.36 -1.72 -0.81
C VAL A 230 -8.59 -1.19 -1.49
N ILE A 231 -8.81 0.13 -1.39
CA ILE A 231 -9.78 0.87 -2.18
C ILE A 231 -8.99 1.82 -3.08
N THR A 232 -9.26 1.79 -4.38
CA THR A 232 -8.49 2.53 -5.37
C THR A 232 -9.39 3.06 -6.47
N GLY A 233 -9.00 4.18 -7.08
CA GLY A 233 -9.77 4.72 -8.19
C GLY A 233 -9.13 5.94 -8.85
N PRO A 234 -9.75 6.44 -9.93
CA PRO A 234 -9.38 7.69 -10.56
C PRO A 234 -9.92 8.90 -9.79
N VAL A 235 -9.24 10.03 -9.95
CA VAL A 235 -9.68 11.36 -9.57
C VAL A 235 -9.76 12.21 -10.82
N TYR A 236 -10.88 12.89 -11.03
CA TYR A 236 -11.10 13.75 -12.18
C TYR A 236 -11.09 15.21 -11.77
N ASN A 237 -10.53 16.07 -12.62
CA ASN A 237 -10.66 17.50 -12.50
C ASN A 237 -11.97 17.95 -13.17
N PRO A 238 -12.97 18.49 -12.43
CA PRO A 238 -14.24 18.89 -13.01
C PRO A 238 -14.10 20.11 -13.96
N GLU A 239 -13.03 20.90 -13.84
CA GLU A 239 -12.79 22.09 -14.65
C GLU A 239 -12.09 21.77 -15.98
N LEU A 240 -11.39 20.63 -16.05
CA LEU A 240 -10.63 20.22 -17.22
C LEU A 240 -10.80 18.72 -17.51
N ILE A 241 -11.88 18.38 -18.19
CA ILE A 241 -12.14 17.01 -18.63
C ILE A 241 -11.36 16.77 -19.92
N ARG A 242 -10.32 15.94 -19.83
CA ARG A 242 -9.60 15.38 -20.98
C ARG A 242 -10.22 14.05 -21.34
N GLU A 243 -10.22 13.71 -22.62
CA GLU A 243 -10.81 12.46 -23.12
C GLU A 243 -9.89 11.77 -24.13
N LEU A 244 -9.99 10.45 -24.21
CA LEU A 244 -9.47 9.69 -25.35
C LEU A 244 -10.25 10.09 -26.63
N PRO A 245 -9.74 9.79 -27.83
CA PRO A 245 -10.49 9.99 -29.07
C PRO A 245 -11.87 9.29 -29.11
N SER A 246 -12.03 8.22 -28.31
CA SER A 246 -13.28 7.51 -28.07
C SER A 246 -14.24 8.19 -27.08
N GLY A 247 -13.89 9.37 -26.58
CA GLY A 247 -14.60 10.17 -25.59
C GLY A 247 -14.47 9.68 -24.15
N ILE A 248 -13.59 8.69 -23.87
CA ILE A 248 -13.47 8.14 -22.51
C ILE A 248 -12.70 9.16 -21.65
N PRO A 249 -13.27 9.61 -20.52
CA PRO A 249 -12.59 10.56 -19.63
C PRO A 249 -11.25 10.03 -19.12
N ILE A 250 -10.25 10.90 -19.17
CA ILE A 250 -8.89 10.69 -18.69
C ILE A 250 -8.80 11.30 -17.28
N PRO A 251 -8.43 10.55 -16.25
CA PRO A 251 -8.26 11.08 -14.89
C PRO A 251 -7.16 12.15 -14.80
N GLU A 252 -7.22 13.03 -13.82
CA GLU A 252 -6.12 13.94 -13.46
C GLU A 252 -5.11 13.25 -12.54
N SER A 253 -5.61 12.40 -11.64
CA SER A 253 -4.78 11.63 -10.71
C SER A 253 -5.45 10.29 -10.36
N PHE A 254 -4.74 9.45 -9.63
CA PHE A 254 -5.22 8.19 -9.11
C PHE A 254 -4.99 8.14 -7.62
N TYR A 255 -5.90 7.47 -6.90
CA TYR A 255 -5.76 7.28 -5.46
C TYR A 255 -5.73 5.81 -5.08
N LYS A 256 -5.18 5.56 -3.88
CA LYS A 256 -5.10 4.24 -3.27
C LYS A 256 -5.14 4.36 -1.76
N ILE A 257 -6.08 3.70 -1.13
CA ILE A 257 -6.23 3.62 0.33
C ILE A 257 -5.97 2.17 0.70
N VAL A 258 -4.92 1.92 1.48
CA VAL A 258 -4.58 0.60 1.98
C VAL A 258 -4.95 0.54 3.46
N VAL A 259 -5.66 -0.52 3.84
CA VAL A 259 -6.18 -0.76 5.17
C VAL A 259 -5.62 -2.07 5.71
N ASP A 260 -5.20 -2.05 6.97
CA ASP A 260 -4.84 -3.21 7.76
C ASP A 260 -5.65 -3.20 9.06
N GLU A 261 -6.21 -4.35 9.44
CA GLU A 261 -6.91 -4.56 10.70
C GLU A 261 -6.25 -5.70 11.45
N ARG A 262 -5.78 -5.41 12.65
CA ARG A 262 -5.17 -6.40 13.55
C ARG A 262 -5.71 -6.24 14.96
N CYS A 263 -6.36 -7.29 15.45
CA CYS A 263 -6.82 -7.41 16.82
C CYS A 263 -7.70 -6.22 17.26
N GLY A 264 -8.62 -5.81 16.39
CA GLY A 264 -9.52 -4.69 16.62
C GLY A 264 -8.84 -3.33 16.49
N ARG A 265 -7.64 -3.27 15.91
CA ARG A 265 -6.93 -2.01 15.62
C ARG A 265 -6.80 -1.81 14.13
N LEU A 266 -7.41 -0.73 13.68
CA LEU A 266 -7.48 -0.35 12.28
C LEU A 266 -6.39 0.67 11.93
N ARG A 267 -5.68 0.41 10.84
CA ARG A 267 -4.66 1.30 10.27
C ARG A 267 -5.01 1.55 8.81
N ALA A 268 -4.90 2.80 8.37
CA ALA A 268 -5.07 3.18 6.99
C ALA A 268 -3.91 4.05 6.50
N ILE A 269 -3.58 3.94 5.22
CA ILE A 269 -2.63 4.80 4.52
C ILE A 269 -3.16 5.14 3.13
N ALA A 270 -3.14 6.43 2.79
CA ALA A 270 -3.66 6.92 1.52
C ALA A 270 -2.55 7.53 0.65
N PHE A 271 -2.64 7.25 -0.65
CA PHE A 271 -1.74 7.75 -1.68
C PHE A 271 -2.52 8.43 -2.80
N ARG A 272 -1.97 9.50 -3.34
CA ARG A 272 -2.42 10.18 -4.56
C ARG A 272 -1.27 10.34 -5.54
N PHE A 273 -1.44 9.78 -6.74
CA PHE A 273 -0.48 9.85 -7.83
C PHE A 273 -1.00 10.74 -8.95
N GLN A 274 -0.25 11.79 -9.26
CA GLN A 274 -0.55 12.66 -10.39
C GLN A 274 -0.36 11.89 -11.71
N HIS A 275 -1.32 12.00 -12.62
CA HIS A 275 -1.36 11.15 -13.82
C HIS A 275 -0.23 11.46 -14.80
N ASP A 276 0.08 12.73 -15.02
CA ASP A 276 1.13 13.20 -15.93
C ASP A 276 2.46 13.56 -15.21
N ALA A 277 2.60 13.23 -13.93
CA ALA A 277 3.82 13.55 -13.18
C ALA A 277 4.98 12.61 -13.54
N PRO A 278 6.23 13.09 -13.38
CA PRO A 278 7.40 12.22 -13.44
C PRO A 278 7.38 11.21 -12.30
N THR A 279 8.15 10.13 -12.46
CA THR A 279 8.39 9.13 -11.43
C THR A 279 8.87 9.78 -10.13
N LEU A 280 8.22 9.43 -9.03
CA LEU A 280 8.53 9.92 -7.69
C LEU A 280 9.85 9.34 -7.19
N PRO A 281 10.72 10.17 -6.58
CA PRO A 281 11.86 9.71 -5.79
C PRO A 281 11.49 8.76 -4.64
N SER A 282 10.29 8.91 -4.06
CA SER A 282 9.80 8.08 -2.96
C SER A 282 8.28 8.07 -2.90
N LEU A 283 7.69 6.91 -2.52
CA LEU A 283 6.25 6.78 -2.27
C LEU A 283 5.74 7.74 -1.19
N ASN A 284 6.60 8.21 -0.28
CA ASN A 284 6.22 9.18 0.74
C ASN A 284 5.70 10.50 0.15
N GLN A 285 6.11 10.84 -1.08
CA GLN A 285 5.64 12.05 -1.76
C GLN A 285 4.21 11.93 -2.30
N ALA A 286 3.69 10.72 -2.43
CA ALA A 286 2.29 10.48 -2.80
C ALA A 286 1.34 10.51 -1.59
N LEU A 287 1.84 10.60 -0.36
CA LEU A 287 1.00 10.50 0.85
C LEU A 287 0.04 11.69 0.99
N CYS A 288 -1.22 11.37 1.24
CA CYS A 288 -2.34 12.28 1.44
C CYS A 288 -3.22 11.80 2.61
N THR A 289 -4.20 12.59 3.00
CA THR A 289 -5.27 12.16 3.93
C THR A 289 -6.41 11.51 3.14
N ILE A 290 -7.30 10.77 3.81
CA ILE A 290 -8.50 10.24 3.16
C ILE A 290 -9.51 11.38 2.94
N ASP A 291 -9.64 12.33 3.88
CA ASP A 291 -10.44 13.55 3.70
C ASP A 291 -10.10 14.30 2.40
N GLU A 292 -8.80 14.39 2.06
CA GLU A 292 -8.35 15.02 0.81
C GLU A 292 -8.87 14.25 -0.41
N LEU A 293 -8.93 12.92 -0.35
CA LEU A 293 -9.46 12.08 -1.43
C LEU A 293 -10.98 12.18 -1.53
N GLU A 294 -11.70 12.21 -0.41
CA GLU A 294 -13.16 12.40 -0.39
C GLU A 294 -13.56 13.73 -1.01
N ALA A 295 -12.88 14.81 -0.61
CA ALA A 295 -13.10 16.13 -1.18
C ALA A 295 -12.87 16.18 -2.70
N LEU A 296 -11.88 15.43 -3.20
CA LEU A 296 -11.55 15.37 -4.62
C LEU A 296 -12.47 14.46 -5.44
N THR A 297 -12.96 13.37 -4.84
CA THR A 297 -13.73 12.33 -5.56
C THR A 297 -15.24 12.49 -5.38
N GLY A 298 -15.67 13.18 -4.33
CA GLY A 298 -17.06 13.21 -3.88
C GLY A 298 -17.55 11.86 -3.36
N LEU A 299 -16.63 10.96 -3.00
CA LEU A 299 -16.91 9.69 -2.34
C LEU A 299 -16.82 9.84 -0.82
N ASP A 300 -17.64 9.09 -0.11
CA ASP A 300 -17.55 8.82 1.32
C ASP A 300 -16.95 7.42 1.47
N PHE A 301 -15.74 7.31 2.02
CA PHE A 301 -15.08 6.04 2.27
C PHE A 301 -15.44 5.51 3.65
N PHE A 302 -15.52 4.20 3.77
CA PHE A 302 -15.80 3.55 5.06
C PHE A 302 -17.14 3.92 5.73
N PRO A 303 -18.26 4.07 5.00
CA PRO A 303 -19.53 4.58 5.56
C PRO A 303 -20.15 3.71 6.66
N GLU A 304 -19.78 2.43 6.75
CA GLU A 304 -20.25 1.52 7.80
C GLU A 304 -19.43 1.59 9.10
N LEU A 305 -18.28 2.29 9.09
CA LEU A 305 -17.50 2.48 10.31
C LEU A 305 -18.15 3.53 11.22
N PRO A 306 -17.96 3.44 12.54
CA PRO A 306 -18.40 4.50 13.45
C PRO A 306 -17.73 5.84 13.11
N THR A 307 -18.47 6.94 13.18
CA THR A 307 -17.97 8.29 12.85
C THR A 307 -16.68 8.66 13.57
N ALA A 308 -16.54 8.30 14.85
CA ALA A 308 -15.31 8.57 15.60
C ALA A 308 -14.09 7.81 15.06
N VAL A 309 -14.30 6.62 14.46
CA VAL A 309 -13.24 5.83 13.81
C VAL A 309 -12.90 6.43 12.45
N GLN A 310 -13.89 6.80 11.65
CA GLN A 310 -13.72 7.53 10.38
C GLN A 310 -12.89 8.79 10.60
N GLU A 311 -13.33 9.69 11.48
CA GLU A 311 -12.63 10.96 11.77
C GLU A 311 -11.18 10.76 12.21
N ALA A 312 -10.90 9.70 12.97
CA ALA A 312 -9.55 9.39 13.44
C ALA A 312 -8.64 8.81 12.35
N LEU A 313 -9.21 8.03 11.41
CA LEU A 313 -8.49 7.45 10.29
C LEU A 313 -8.28 8.45 9.17
N GLU A 314 -9.32 9.21 8.82
CA GLU A 314 -9.39 9.92 7.55
C GLU A 314 -8.62 11.23 7.57
N ARG A 315 -8.66 11.95 8.71
CA ARG A 315 -7.89 13.18 8.95
C ARG A 315 -6.39 12.96 9.09
N ARG A 316 -5.97 11.73 9.41
CA ARG A 316 -4.58 11.44 9.76
C ARG A 316 -3.71 11.43 8.51
N ARG A 317 -2.81 12.41 8.38
CA ARG A 317 -1.77 12.37 7.35
C ARG A 317 -0.66 11.38 7.72
N PRO A 318 -0.40 10.33 6.91
CA PRO A 318 0.70 9.42 7.15
C PRO A 318 2.05 10.13 6.93
N THR A 319 3.03 9.87 7.78
CA THR A 319 4.38 10.46 7.66
C THR A 319 5.33 9.62 6.81
N ALA A 320 5.01 8.34 6.61
CA ALA A 320 5.79 7.41 5.82
C ALA A 320 4.90 6.30 5.26
N ALA A 321 5.21 5.83 4.05
CA ALA A 321 4.71 4.59 3.51
C ALA A 321 5.13 3.44 4.43
N TRP A 322 4.24 2.46 4.62
CA TRP A 322 4.58 1.24 5.34
C TRP A 322 5.75 0.55 4.67
#